data_AF-A0A2W2GMG7-F1
#
_entry.id   AF-A0A2W2GMG7-F1
#
_cell.length_a   1.000
_cell.length_b   1.000
_cell.length_c   1.000
_cell.angle_alpha   90.00
_cell.angle_beta   90.00
_cell.angle_gamma   90.00
#
_symmetry.space_group_name_H-M   'P 1'
#
loop_
_entity.id
_entity.type
_entity.pdbx_description
1 polymer ?
#
loop_
_entity_poly.entity_id
_entity_poly.type
_entity_poly.pdbx_seq_one_letter_code
_entity_poly.pdbx_strand_id
1 'polypeptide(L)'
;MKFVDLKVSSTKASFDIKHWAKNPYCITGAIKYNLKVALYRDGRFSVSGERRKAPHHEAYLIHDYYVTNPPLFVIMKKNKGFHCLTGILCRKEKLRASGRWRP
;
A
#
# COMPACT_ATOMS: atom_id res chain seq x y z
N MET A 1 -1.18 -5.93 10.48
CA MET A 1 -0.38 -4.97 9.67
C MET A 1 0.73 -4.40 10.54
N LYS A 2 1.90 -4.06 9.96
CA LYS A 2 3.01 -3.40 10.69
C LYS A 2 3.62 -2.28 9.84
N PHE A 3 3.95 -1.17 10.48
CA PHE A 3 4.78 -0.09 9.93
C PHE A 3 6.20 -0.31 10.45
N VAL A 4 7.19 -0.30 9.55
CA VAL A 4 8.59 -0.59 9.86
C VAL A 4 9.51 0.37 9.13
N ASP A 5 10.78 0.41 9.52
CA ASP A 5 11.83 1.17 8.85
C ASP A 5 11.51 2.68 8.71
N LEU A 6 10.88 3.26 9.74
CA LEU A 6 10.55 4.68 9.78
C LEU A 6 11.83 5.53 9.77
N LYS A 7 11.92 6.45 8.81
CA LYS A 7 12.99 7.43 8.67
C LYS A 7 12.37 8.80 8.42
N VAL A 8 12.78 9.78 9.21
CA VAL A 8 12.26 11.15 9.14
C VAL A 8 13.44 12.12 9.02
N SER A 9 13.31 13.10 8.14
CA SER A 9 14.21 14.24 8.00
C SER A 9 13.40 15.54 7.88
N SER A 10 14.09 16.67 7.78
CA SER A 10 13.47 17.99 7.58
C SER A 10 12.64 18.12 6.30
N THR A 11 12.87 17.25 5.31
CA THR A 11 12.28 17.31 3.97
C THR A 11 11.47 16.08 3.58
N LYS A 12 11.60 14.97 4.31
CA LYS A 12 11.02 13.68 3.93
C LYS A 12 10.70 12.81 5.14
N ALA A 13 9.54 12.15 5.09
CA ALA A 13 9.22 11.00 5.91
C ALA A 13 9.11 9.76 5.01
N SER A 14 9.68 8.63 5.44
CA SER A 14 9.52 7.36 4.73
C SER A 14 9.39 6.20 5.69
N PHE A 15 8.61 5.21 5.30
CA PHE A 15 8.37 3.99 6.07
C PHE A 15 7.90 2.88 5.14
N ASP A 16 8.05 1.65 5.61
CA ASP A 16 7.56 0.46 4.94
C ASP A 16 6.29 -0.06 5.64
N ILE A 17 5.27 -0.44 4.88
CA ILE A 17 4.08 -1.13 5.38
C ILE A 17 4.24 -2.60 5.02
N LYS A 18 4.27 -3.49 6.01
CA LYS A 18 4.22 -4.94 5.80
C LYS A 18 2.88 -5.45 6.31
N HIS A 19 2.09 -6.07 5.44
CA HIS A 19 0.83 -6.68 5.83
C HIS A 19 0.80 -8.15 5.43
N TRP A 20 0.41 -8.97 6.41
CA TRP A 20 0.11 -10.37 6.26
C TRP A 20 -1.13 -10.70 7.08
N ALA A 21 -2.17 -11.23 6.44
CA ALA A 21 -3.39 -11.70 7.08
C ALA A 21 -3.77 -13.07 6.49
N LYS A 22 -4.05 -14.03 7.37
CA LYS A 22 -4.47 -15.39 7.04
C LYS A 22 -5.88 -15.62 7.55
N ASN A 23 -6.61 -16.49 6.88
CA ASN A 23 -7.85 -17.03 7.43
C ASN A 23 -7.47 -17.97 8.60
N PRO A 24 -7.96 -17.74 9.84
CA PRO A 24 -7.61 -18.59 10.99
C PRO A 24 -8.12 -20.03 10.85
N TYR A 25 -9.12 -20.27 10.00
CA TYR A 25 -9.71 -21.60 9.75
C TYR A 25 -9.16 -22.29 8.50
N CYS A 26 -8.21 -21.68 7.79
CA CYS A 26 -7.63 -22.26 6.58
C CYS A 26 -6.11 -22.08 6.58
N ILE A 27 -5.40 -23.19 6.43
CA ILE A 27 -3.93 -23.21 6.45
C ILE A 27 -3.31 -22.58 5.18
N THR A 28 -4.06 -22.55 4.08
CA THR A 28 -3.55 -22.12 2.77
C THR A 28 -3.95 -20.70 2.40
N GLY A 29 -2.99 -20.01 1.78
CA GLY A 29 -3.20 -18.67 1.23
C GLY A 29 -3.14 -17.57 2.29
N ALA A 30 -2.71 -16.39 1.87
CA ALA A 30 -2.71 -15.22 2.73
C ALA A 30 -2.77 -13.94 1.91
N ILE A 31 -3.46 -12.93 2.45
CA ILE A 31 -3.32 -11.56 1.98
C ILE A 31 -1.92 -11.12 2.38
N LYS A 32 -1.07 -10.82 1.39
CA LYS A 32 0.30 -10.41 1.63
C LYS A 32 0.70 -9.29 0.67
N TYR A 33 1.11 -8.17 1.24
CA TYR A 33 1.68 -7.06 0.50
C TYR A 33 2.73 -6.32 1.33
N ASN A 34 3.62 -5.66 0.61
CA ASN A 34 4.58 -4.72 1.18
C ASN A 34 4.58 -3.44 0.35
N LEU A 35 4.55 -2.32 1.04
CA LEU A 35 4.63 -0.99 0.45
C LEU A 35 5.83 -0.26 1.05
N LYS A 36 6.50 0.53 0.23
CA LYS A 36 7.49 1.53 0.60
C LYS A 36 6.84 2.88 0.31
N VAL A 37 6.73 3.70 1.34
CA VAL A 37 6.07 5.01 1.28
C VAL A 37 7.13 6.07 1.53
N ALA A 38 7.13 7.11 0.71
CA ALA A 38 7.90 8.32 0.91
C ALA A 38 6.98 9.52 0.71
N LEU A 39 6.95 10.41 1.69
CA LEU A 39 6.21 11.67 1.71
C LEU A 39 7.23 12.79 1.82
N TYR A 40 7.11 13.81 0.98
CA TYR A 40 8.02 14.95 0.94
C TYR A 40 7.31 16.20 1.45
N ARG A 41 8.07 17.09 2.09
CA ARG A 41 7.55 18.34 2.65
C ARG A 41 6.90 19.26 1.61
N ASP A 42 7.29 19.13 0.35
CA ASP A 42 6.75 19.90 -0.78
C ASP A 42 5.50 19.27 -1.43
N GLY A 43 4.83 18.38 -0.70
CA GLY A 43 3.62 17.68 -1.13
C GLY A 43 3.86 16.51 -2.09
N ARG A 44 5.10 16.23 -2.51
CA ARG A 44 5.37 15.03 -3.32
C ARG A 44 5.19 13.75 -2.50
N PHE A 45 4.82 12.68 -3.18
CA PHE A 45 4.78 11.35 -2.60
C PHE A 45 5.26 10.29 -3.59
N SER A 46 5.70 9.16 -3.04
CA SER A 46 5.96 7.93 -3.77
C SER A 46 5.50 6.74 -2.93
N VAL A 47 4.74 5.86 -3.56
CA VAL A 47 4.34 4.57 -3.02
C VAL A 47 4.79 3.50 -4.01
N SER A 48 5.56 2.54 -3.56
CA SER A 48 5.98 1.41 -4.38
C SER A 48 5.93 0.12 -3.60
N GLY A 49 5.84 -1.02 -4.26
CA GLY A 49 5.80 -2.28 -3.54
C GLY A 49 5.28 -3.42 -4.39
N GLU A 50 4.72 -4.40 -3.71
CA GLU A 50 4.12 -5.55 -4.37
C GLU A 50 3.00 -6.16 -3.51
N ARG A 51 2.07 -6.82 -4.19
CA ARG A 51 0.96 -7.54 -3.55
C ARG A 51 0.72 -8.90 -4.19
N ARG A 52 0.05 -9.78 -3.45
CA ARG A 52 -0.74 -10.85 -4.08
C ARG A 52 -1.94 -10.22 -4.81
N LYS A 53 -2.33 -10.82 -5.95
CA LYS A 53 -3.34 -10.28 -6.86
C LYS A 53 -4.79 -10.35 -6.31
N ALA A 54 -4.96 -10.85 -5.10
CA ALA A 54 -6.23 -10.93 -4.38
C ALA A 54 -6.04 -10.50 -2.91
N PRO A 55 -7.07 -9.93 -2.26
CA PRO A 55 -8.34 -9.43 -2.82
C PRO A 55 -8.16 -8.08 -3.55
N HIS A 56 -9.20 -7.25 -3.61
CA HIS A 56 -9.07 -5.83 -3.96
C HIS A 56 -8.11 -5.12 -2.99
N HIS A 57 -7.29 -4.22 -3.51
CA HIS A 57 -6.39 -3.39 -2.70
C HIS A 57 -6.47 -1.94 -3.15
N GLU A 58 -6.61 -1.06 -2.18
CA GLU A 58 -6.66 0.38 -2.38
C GLU A 58 -5.71 1.07 -1.41
N ALA A 59 -5.14 2.19 -1.84
CA ALA A 59 -4.34 3.06 -0.99
C ALA A 59 -4.69 4.51 -1.27
N TYR A 60 -4.80 5.27 -0.20
CA TYR A 60 -5.24 6.66 -0.19
C TYR A 60 -4.21 7.51 0.54
N LEU A 61 -4.05 8.76 0.09
CA LEU A 61 -3.36 9.78 0.85
C LEU A 61 -4.36 10.86 1.25
N ILE A 62 -4.35 11.19 2.53
CA ILE A 62 -5.16 12.24 3.13
C ILE A 62 -4.17 13.20 3.80
N HIS A 63 -4.28 14.48 3.46
CA HIS A 63 -3.50 15.58 4.03
C HIS A 63 -4.49 16.62 4.54
N ASP A 64 -4.14 17.29 5.63
CA ASP A 64 -5.00 18.13 6.46
C ASP A 64 -6.04 17.40 7.30
N TYR A 65 -6.26 17.94 8.51
CA TYR A 65 -7.22 17.47 9.50
C TYR A 65 -8.67 17.84 9.11
N TYR A 66 -8.85 18.84 8.24
CA TYR A 66 -10.17 19.27 7.78
C TYR A 66 -10.66 18.38 6.64
N VAL A 67 -11.76 17.68 6.92
CA VAL A 67 -12.44 16.64 6.12
C VAL A 67 -12.93 17.13 4.75
N THR A 68 -12.71 18.40 4.39
CA THR A 68 -13.25 19.01 3.17
C THR A 68 -12.55 18.56 1.88
N ASN A 69 -11.31 18.08 1.96
CA ASN A 69 -10.57 17.62 0.79
C ASN A 69 -10.78 16.11 0.57
N PRO A 70 -11.19 15.68 -0.64
CA PRO A 70 -11.35 14.27 -0.94
C PRO A 70 -10.01 13.53 -0.85
N PRO A 71 -10.00 12.25 -0.41
CA PRO A 71 -8.79 11.45 -0.40
C PRO A 71 -8.17 11.36 -1.80
N LEU A 72 -6.85 11.49 -1.88
CA LEU A 72 -6.14 11.22 -3.12
C LEU A 72 -6.00 9.71 -3.31
N PHE A 73 -6.62 9.17 -4.36
CA PHE A 73 -6.47 7.77 -4.76
C PHE A 73 -5.06 7.53 -5.31
N VAL A 74 -4.29 6.68 -4.63
CA VAL A 74 -2.88 6.41 -4.99
C VAL A 74 -2.73 5.06 -5.65
N ILE A 75 -3.41 4.04 -5.14
CA ILE A 75 -3.42 2.70 -5.72
C ILE A 75 -4.85 2.20 -5.76
N MET A 76 -5.28 1.67 -6.90
CA MET A 76 -6.49 0.86 -7.02
C MET A 76 -6.15 -0.40 -7.82
N LYS A 77 -6.33 -1.57 -7.19
CA LYS A 77 -6.11 -2.86 -7.85
C LYS A 77 -7.27 -3.80 -7.61
N LYS A 78 -7.84 -4.30 -8.71
CA LYS A 78 -8.96 -5.25 -8.69
C LYS A 78 -8.51 -6.64 -8.22
N ASN A 79 -9.44 -7.40 -7.64
CA ASN A 79 -9.23 -8.81 -7.37
C ASN A 79 -9.06 -9.58 -8.70
N LYS A 80 -8.07 -10.48 -8.75
CA LYS A 80 -7.86 -11.40 -9.90
C LYS A 80 -8.13 -12.87 -9.53
N GLY A 81 -8.86 -13.11 -8.44
CA GLY A 81 -9.27 -14.43 -7.97
C GLY A 81 -8.52 -14.87 -6.72
N PHE A 82 -9.25 -15.45 -5.75
CA PHE A 82 -8.70 -15.85 -4.45
C PHE A 82 -7.65 -16.97 -4.53
N HIS A 83 -7.58 -17.73 -5.63
CA HIS A 83 -6.50 -18.68 -5.88
C HIS A 83 -5.11 -18.01 -5.81
N CYS A 84 -5.01 -16.72 -6.15
CA CYS A 84 -3.79 -15.93 -6.06
C CYS A 84 -3.35 -15.55 -4.63
N LEU A 85 -4.12 -15.91 -3.59
CA LEU A 85 -3.66 -15.83 -2.20
C LEU A 85 -2.57 -16.89 -1.91
N THR A 86 -2.55 -17.97 -2.67
CA THR A 86 -1.54 -19.02 -2.55
C THR A 86 -0.28 -18.62 -3.33
N GLY A 87 0.88 -18.87 -2.72
CA GLY A 87 2.13 -18.29 -3.21
C GLY A 87 2.64 -18.85 -4.53
N ILE A 88 2.21 -20.07 -4.85
CA ILE A 88 2.66 -20.90 -5.96
C ILE A 88 1.87 -20.58 -7.24
N LEU A 89 0.57 -20.27 -7.12
CA LEU A 89 -0.31 -20.12 -8.27
C LEU A 89 -0.17 -18.78 -8.99
N CYS A 90 0.21 -17.71 -8.28
CA CYS A 90 0.28 -16.37 -8.86
C CYS A 90 1.54 -15.62 -8.44
N ARG A 91 2.28 -15.11 -9.44
CA ARG A 91 3.31 -14.08 -9.22
C ARG A 91 2.67 -12.85 -8.58
N LYS A 92 3.40 -12.24 -7.65
CA LYS A 92 3.04 -10.93 -7.09
C LYS A 92 3.02 -9.89 -8.20
N GLU A 93 2.15 -8.90 -8.07
CA GLU A 93 2.16 -7.74 -8.96
C GLU A 93 2.85 -6.55 -8.29
N LYS A 94 3.56 -5.76 -9.10
CA LYS A 94 4.20 -4.54 -8.63
C LYS A 94 3.16 -3.44 -8.47
N LEU A 95 3.33 -2.67 -7.40
CA LEU A 95 2.57 -1.47 -7.11
C LEU A 95 3.51 -0.28 -7.26
N ARG A 96 3.06 0.74 -7.96
CA ARG A 96 3.78 2.01 -8.13
C ARG A 96 2.78 3.13 -8.28
N ALA A 97 3.02 4.19 -7.54
CA ALA A 97 2.30 5.45 -7.65
C ALA A 97 3.23 6.55 -7.14
N SER A 98 3.21 7.69 -7.82
CA SER A 98 3.95 8.86 -7.42
C SER A 98 3.20 10.07 -7.92
N GLY A 99 3.32 11.16 -7.19
CA GLY A 99 2.66 12.39 -7.59
C GLY A 99 3.02 13.50 -6.64
N ARG A 100 2.27 14.58 -6.77
CA ARG A 100 2.28 15.70 -5.85
C ARG A 100 0.85 15.90 -5.39
N TRP A 101 0.65 15.89 -4.09
CA TRP A 101 -0.57 16.41 -3.52
C TRP A 101 -0.57 17.93 -3.75
N ARG A 102 -1.62 18.41 -4.42
CA ARG A 102 -1.87 19.84 -4.58
C ARG A 102 -2.88 20.22 -3.49
N PRO A 103 -2.59 21.23 -2.64
CA PRO A 103 -3.66 21.93 -1.95
C PRO A 103 -4.64 22.55 -2.96
#